data_AF-A0A078MM92-F1
#
_entry.id   AF-A0A078MM92-F1
#
_cell.length_a   1.000
_cell.length_b   1.000
_cell.length_c   1.000
_cell.angle_alpha   90.00
_cell.angle_beta   90.00
_cell.angle_gamma   90.00
#
_symmetry.space_group_name_H-M   'P 1'
#
loop_
_entity.id
_entity.type
_entity.pdbx_description
1 polymer ?
#
loop_
_entity_poly.entity_id
_entity_poly.type
_entity_poly.pdbx_seq_one_letter_code
_entity_poly.pdbx_strand_id
1 'polypeptide(L)'
;MDASHTRTGLSRALSVLLISVALLISTLAQATKSGAERQTSFSDRNYTPSRHINIVSPVTTQPRKGKPATARRVKDETEKVIWIDARGDETEYRMYYEHDGTLLDFASVCSNHRTGSIDYRNCRKAAKQWFGSKCNGGSAAGKMYCHARNAFRP
;
A
#
# COMPACT_ATOMS: atom_id res chain seq x y z
N MET A 1 -74.16 53.30 29.76
CA MET A 1 -72.99 52.76 30.47
C MET A 1 -71.77 53.11 29.63
N ASP A 2 -70.75 53.63 30.30
CA ASP A 2 -69.83 54.70 29.92
C ASP A 2 -68.88 54.55 28.71
N ALA A 3 -68.35 55.74 28.35
CA ALA A 3 -66.97 56.06 27.92
C ALA A 3 -66.65 56.30 26.41
N SER A 4 -66.72 57.60 26.08
CA SER A 4 -65.87 58.46 25.24
C SER A 4 -64.44 58.01 24.87
N HIS A 5 -63.99 58.36 23.65
CA HIS A 5 -62.92 59.36 23.34
C HIS A 5 -62.34 59.19 21.90
N THR A 6 -62.71 60.08 20.95
CA THR A 6 -61.92 61.20 20.32
C THR A 6 -60.77 60.78 19.38
N ARG A 7 -60.89 61.01 18.05
CA ARG A 7 -60.40 62.18 17.22
C ARG A 7 -58.86 62.30 17.18
N THR A 8 -58.12 62.61 16.11
CA THR A 8 -58.28 62.92 14.66
C THR A 8 -56.85 63.24 14.16
N GLY A 9 -56.52 63.04 12.86
CA GLY A 9 -55.24 63.56 12.32
C GLY A 9 -54.87 63.16 10.88
N LEU A 10 -55.64 63.62 9.89
CA LEU A 10 -55.31 63.80 8.45
C LEU A 10 -54.11 64.77 8.29
N SER A 11 -53.34 64.95 7.21
CA SER A 11 -53.19 64.47 5.81
C SER A 11 -51.87 65.11 5.30
N ARG A 12 -50.96 64.47 4.55
CA ARG A 12 -50.91 64.35 3.06
C ARG A 12 -51.36 65.63 2.30
N ALA A 13 -50.73 66.13 1.23
CA ALA A 13 -49.54 65.80 0.46
C ALA A 13 -49.40 66.89 -0.64
N LEU A 14 -48.17 67.09 -1.12
CA LEU A 14 -47.72 67.37 -2.51
C LEU A 14 -48.52 68.33 -3.43
N SER A 15 -47.81 69.28 -4.06
CA SER A 15 -47.40 69.20 -5.49
C SER A 15 -47.01 70.59 -6.04
N VAL A 16 -45.76 70.76 -6.49
CA VAL A 16 -45.32 71.93 -7.28
C VAL A 16 -44.54 71.44 -8.51
N LEU A 17 -45.18 71.64 -9.66
CA LEU A 17 -44.73 72.17 -10.95
C LEU A 17 -43.23 72.21 -11.36
N LEU A 18 -43.00 71.80 -12.63
CA LEU A 18 -42.28 72.51 -13.73
C LEU A 18 -40.80 72.19 -14.11
N ILE A 19 -40.65 71.96 -15.44
CA ILE A 19 -39.72 72.61 -16.40
C ILE A 19 -38.27 72.07 -16.61
N SER A 20 -38.11 71.46 -17.80
CA SER A 20 -37.10 71.63 -18.87
C SER A 20 -35.58 71.45 -18.69
N VAL A 21 -35.03 70.60 -19.59
CA VAL A 21 -33.87 70.83 -20.51
C VAL A 21 -32.45 70.92 -19.91
N ALA A 22 -31.62 69.90 -20.18
CA ALA A 22 -30.44 69.95 -21.08
C ALA A 22 -29.39 68.86 -20.78
N LEU A 23 -29.06 68.08 -21.82
CA LEU A 23 -27.72 67.64 -22.24
C LEU A 23 -26.76 66.91 -21.26
N LEU A 24 -26.37 65.66 -21.60
CA LEU A 24 -24.99 65.24 -21.96
C LEU A 24 -24.75 63.71 -21.77
N ILE A 25 -24.47 63.06 -22.91
CA ILE A 25 -23.35 62.13 -23.19
C ILE A 25 -23.11 60.90 -22.28
N SER A 26 -23.22 59.75 -22.94
CA SER A 26 -22.51 58.47 -22.75
C SER A 26 -22.71 57.70 -21.45
N THR A 27 -23.23 56.48 -21.56
CA THR A 27 -22.64 55.32 -20.87
C THR A 27 -23.16 53.98 -21.44
N LEU A 28 -22.21 53.22 -21.98
CA LEU A 28 -22.02 51.77 -21.84
C LEU A 28 -23.03 50.83 -22.52
N ALA A 29 -22.62 50.40 -23.72
CA ALA A 29 -22.90 49.08 -24.26
C ALA A 29 -22.68 48.01 -23.17
N GLN A 30 -23.78 47.43 -22.68
CA GLN A 30 -23.71 46.19 -21.93
C GLN A 30 -23.51 45.06 -22.94
N ALA A 31 -22.23 44.77 -23.20
CA ALA A 31 -21.84 43.46 -23.67
C ALA A 31 -22.31 42.46 -22.62
N THR A 32 -23.43 41.77 -22.88
CA THR A 32 -23.84 40.61 -22.10
C THR A 32 -22.78 39.55 -22.28
N LYS A 33 -21.77 39.56 -21.41
CA LYS A 33 -20.96 38.37 -21.14
C LYS A 33 -21.94 37.36 -20.55
N SER A 34 -22.46 36.47 -21.39
CA SER A 34 -23.10 35.23 -20.94
C SER A 34 -22.02 34.40 -20.25
N GLY A 35 -21.73 34.73 -18.99
CA GLY A 35 -21.07 33.81 -18.09
C GLY A 35 -21.94 32.57 -18.06
N ALA A 36 -21.37 31.42 -18.45
CA ALA A 36 -22.08 30.16 -18.58
C ALA A 36 -22.92 29.91 -17.32
N GLU A 37 -24.24 30.00 -17.49
CA GLU A 37 -25.18 29.67 -16.44
C GLU A 37 -24.92 28.22 -16.03
N ARG A 38 -24.69 28.00 -14.72
CA ARG A 38 -24.44 26.65 -14.22
C ARG A 38 -25.69 25.83 -14.47
N GLN A 39 -25.54 24.72 -15.19
CA GLN A 39 -26.61 23.78 -15.45
C GLN A 39 -27.23 23.31 -14.12
N THR A 40 -28.44 23.77 -13.81
CA THR A 40 -29.18 23.41 -12.58
C THR A 40 -30.20 22.28 -12.82
N SER A 41 -30.44 21.89 -14.08
CA SER A 41 -31.32 20.78 -14.44
C SER A 41 -30.52 19.58 -14.93
N PHE A 42 -30.65 18.46 -14.22
CA PHE A 42 -30.04 17.19 -14.59
C PHE A 42 -31.11 16.30 -15.22
N SER A 43 -31.00 16.03 -16.52
CA SER A 43 -31.86 15.10 -17.24
C SER A 43 -31.03 14.34 -18.28
N ASP A 44 -31.45 13.14 -18.65
CA ASP A 44 -30.75 12.29 -19.61
C ASP A 44 -30.62 12.94 -21.00
N ARG A 45 -31.46 13.94 -21.30
CA ARG A 45 -31.41 14.73 -22.55
C ARG A 45 -30.43 15.91 -22.48
N ASN A 46 -29.90 16.24 -21.30
CA ASN A 46 -29.00 17.37 -21.08
C ASN A 46 -27.62 16.94 -20.51
N TYR A 47 -27.32 15.64 -20.55
CA TYR A 47 -25.99 15.13 -20.21
C TYR A 47 -25.25 14.75 -21.48
N THR A 48 -24.19 15.51 -21.80
CA THR A 48 -23.29 15.17 -22.90
C THR A 48 -21.92 14.85 -22.31
N PRO A 49 -21.52 13.57 -22.20
CA PRO A 49 -20.24 13.21 -21.62
C PRO A 49 -19.09 13.76 -22.47
N SER A 50 -18.13 14.43 -21.82
CA SER A 50 -16.92 14.91 -22.48
C SER A 50 -16.12 13.71 -22.98
N ARG A 51 -15.70 13.75 -24.26
CA ARG A 51 -14.89 12.69 -24.89
C ARG A 51 -13.40 12.73 -24.50
N HIS A 52 -13.01 13.66 -23.64
CA HIS A 52 -11.61 13.81 -23.21
C HIS A 52 -11.28 12.72 -22.19
N ILE A 53 -10.85 11.57 -22.69
CA ILE A 53 -10.33 10.48 -21.86
C ILE A 53 -8.83 10.73 -21.67
N ASN A 54 -8.41 11.00 -20.44
CA ASN A 54 -6.99 11.13 -20.09
C ASN A 54 -6.37 9.73 -20.05
N ILE A 55 -5.99 9.19 -21.20
CA ILE A 55 -5.25 7.93 -21.29
C ILE A 55 -3.76 8.24 -21.17
N VAL A 56 -3.15 7.85 -20.05
CA VAL A 56 -1.69 7.85 -19.92
C VAL A 56 -1.12 6.58 -20.52
N SER A 57 -0.16 6.71 -21.44
CA SER A 57 0.54 5.55 -21.98
C SER A 57 1.34 4.86 -20.86
N PRO A 58 1.33 3.51 -20.78
CA PRO A 58 2.15 2.80 -19.80
C PRO A 58 3.64 3.06 -20.07
N VAL A 59 4.38 3.40 -19.01
CA VAL A 59 5.84 3.51 -19.09
C VAL A 59 6.40 2.14 -19.49
N THR A 60 7.03 2.07 -20.66
CA THR A 60 7.74 0.86 -21.10
C THR A 60 9.05 0.77 -20.33
N THR A 61 9.10 -0.02 -19.27
CA THR A 61 10.34 -0.38 -18.57
C THR A 61 11.13 -1.34 -19.45
N GLN A 62 12.21 -0.85 -20.08
CA GLN A 62 13.13 -1.76 -20.75
C GLN A 62 13.84 -2.64 -19.71
N PRO A 63 13.90 -3.97 -19.90
CA PRO A 63 14.71 -4.81 -19.05
C PRO A 63 16.17 -4.38 -19.21
N ARG A 64 16.76 -3.85 -18.13
CA ARG A 64 18.21 -3.64 -18.07
C ARG A 64 18.85 -5.00 -18.32
N LYS A 65 19.70 -5.12 -19.34
CA LYS A 65 20.59 -6.28 -19.51
C LYS A 65 21.53 -6.31 -18.30
N GLY A 66 21.12 -7.04 -17.25
CA GLY A 66 21.97 -7.32 -16.10
C GLY A 66 23.17 -8.12 -16.56
N LYS A 67 24.35 -7.82 -16.02
CA LYS A 67 25.51 -8.71 -16.14
C LYS A 67 25.06 -10.12 -15.71
N PRO A 68 25.50 -11.21 -16.39
CA PRO A 68 25.17 -12.55 -15.94
C PRO A 68 25.58 -12.65 -14.47
N ALA A 69 24.62 -12.94 -13.61
CA ALA A 69 24.91 -13.17 -12.21
C ALA A 69 25.91 -14.31 -12.16
N THR A 70 27.13 -14.04 -11.68
CA THR A 70 28.11 -15.07 -11.39
C THR A 70 27.41 -16.16 -10.61
N ALA A 71 27.38 -17.39 -11.15
CA ALA A 71 26.67 -18.50 -10.53
C ALA A 71 27.11 -18.60 -9.07
N ARG A 72 26.15 -18.40 -8.15
CA ARG A 72 26.36 -18.49 -6.71
C ARG A 72 26.87 -19.90 -6.43
N ARG A 73 28.08 -20.00 -5.86
CA ARG A 73 28.66 -21.30 -5.50
C ARG A 73 27.91 -21.85 -4.29
N VAL A 74 26.93 -22.70 -4.55
CA VAL A 74 26.23 -23.46 -3.52
C VAL A 74 27.09 -24.67 -3.17
N LYS A 75 27.26 -24.90 -1.87
CA LYS A 75 27.90 -26.09 -1.32
C LYS A 75 26.83 -26.93 -0.65
N ASP A 76 26.93 -28.23 -0.83
CA ASP A 76 26.14 -29.24 -0.15
C ASP A 76 26.94 -29.90 0.97
N GLU A 77 26.31 -30.07 2.12
CA GLU A 77 26.91 -30.69 3.29
C GLU A 77 25.95 -31.75 3.87
N THR A 78 26.52 -32.72 4.57
CA THR A 78 25.76 -33.77 5.24
C THR A 78 26.35 -34.02 6.62
N GLU A 79 25.51 -33.90 7.64
CA GLU A 79 25.92 -33.99 9.04
C GLU A 79 25.05 -34.97 9.81
N LYS A 80 25.60 -35.53 10.89
CA LYS A 80 24.85 -36.37 11.82
C LYS A 80 24.26 -35.50 12.92
N VAL A 81 22.95 -35.64 13.15
CA VAL A 81 22.22 -34.89 14.17
C VAL A 81 21.40 -35.85 15.02
N ILE A 82 21.28 -35.56 16.32
CA ILE A 82 20.52 -36.39 17.27
C ILE A 82 19.27 -35.64 17.68
N TRP A 83 18.12 -36.30 17.60
CA TRP A 83 16.87 -35.83 18.19
C TRP A 83 16.59 -36.65 19.45
N ILE A 84 16.24 -35.97 20.54
CA ILE A 84 15.72 -36.59 21.75
C ILE A 84 14.22 -36.32 21.80
N ASP A 85 13.42 -37.37 21.84
CA ASP A 85 11.97 -37.22 21.91
C ASP A 85 11.49 -36.86 23.33
N ALA A 86 10.17 -36.74 23.52
CA ALA A 86 9.59 -36.39 24.82
C ALA A 86 9.74 -37.51 25.88
N ARG A 87 10.07 -38.73 25.47
CA ARG A 87 10.28 -39.90 26.34
C ARG A 87 11.74 -40.06 26.72
N GLY A 88 12.64 -39.31 26.06
CA GLY A 88 14.09 -39.42 26.24
C GLY A 88 14.75 -40.37 25.25
N ASP A 89 14.01 -40.89 24.28
CA ASP A 89 14.58 -41.77 23.26
C ASP A 89 15.40 -40.94 22.27
N GLU A 90 16.66 -41.33 22.08
CA GLU A 90 17.57 -40.69 21.13
C GLU A 90 17.48 -41.37 19.76
N THR A 91 17.44 -40.56 18.70
CA THR A 91 17.51 -41.07 17.33
C THR A 91 18.47 -40.22 16.52
N GLU A 92 19.41 -40.88 15.84
CA GLU A 92 20.35 -40.25 14.92
C GLU A 92 19.71 -40.09 13.54
N TYR A 93 19.84 -38.90 12.95
CA TYR A 93 19.44 -38.59 11.59
C TYR A 93 20.63 -38.06 10.80
N ARG A 94 20.65 -38.39 9.50
CA ARG A 94 21.54 -37.76 8.53
C ARG A 94 20.85 -36.52 7.97
N MET A 95 21.36 -35.34 8.33
CA MET A 95 20.88 -34.04 7.89
C MET A 95 21.66 -33.60 6.65
N TYR A 96 20.99 -33.54 5.51
CA TYR A 96 21.49 -32.83 4.33
C TYR A 96 21.14 -31.34 4.42
N TYR A 97 22.01 -30.46 3.93
CA TYR A 97 21.69 -29.05 3.70
C TYR A 97 22.63 -28.40 2.69
N GLU A 98 22.19 -27.30 2.10
CA GLU A 98 22.94 -26.48 1.17
C GLU A 98 23.18 -25.07 1.74
N HIS A 99 24.29 -24.44 1.36
CA HIS A 99 24.60 -23.06 1.74
C HIS A 99 25.54 -22.38 0.74
N ASP A 100 25.60 -21.04 0.79
CA ASP A 100 26.52 -20.25 -0.06
C ASP A 100 27.73 -19.68 0.69
N GLY A 101 27.96 -20.16 1.91
CA GLY A 101 28.97 -19.65 2.85
C GLY A 101 28.49 -18.52 3.76
N THR A 102 27.37 -17.86 3.45
CA THR A 102 26.77 -16.78 4.26
C THR A 102 25.37 -17.12 4.77
N LEU A 103 24.60 -17.84 3.96
CA LEU A 103 23.23 -18.21 4.22
C LEU A 103 23.00 -19.67 3.85
N LEU A 104 22.33 -20.37 4.75
CA LEU A 104 21.83 -21.72 4.56
C LEU A 104 20.52 -21.68 3.75
N ASP A 105 20.34 -22.60 2.81
CA ASP A 105 19.03 -22.83 2.21
C ASP A 105 18.18 -23.69 3.15
N PHE A 106 17.12 -23.11 3.71
CA PHE A 106 16.25 -23.81 4.64
C PHE A 106 15.37 -24.89 3.98
N ALA A 107 15.14 -24.80 2.67
CA ALA A 107 14.36 -25.79 1.93
C ALA A 107 15.15 -27.10 1.76
N SER A 108 16.47 -27.00 1.58
CA SER A 108 17.37 -28.15 1.51
C SER A 108 17.48 -28.95 2.82
N VAL A 109 17.21 -28.35 3.98
CA VAL A 109 17.45 -29.01 5.28
C VAL A 109 16.62 -30.29 5.42
N CYS A 110 17.30 -31.42 5.55
CA CYS A 110 16.72 -32.77 5.63
C CYS A 110 15.93 -33.19 4.37
N SER A 111 16.22 -32.62 3.20
CA SER A 111 15.56 -32.97 1.92
C SER A 111 15.83 -34.41 1.47
N ASN A 112 16.82 -35.08 2.05
CA ASN A 112 17.09 -36.50 1.86
C ASN A 112 16.05 -37.43 2.51
N HIS A 113 15.14 -36.89 3.32
CA HIS A 113 14.01 -37.61 3.91
C HIS A 113 12.71 -37.25 3.19
N ARG A 114 11.75 -38.19 3.13
CA ARG A 114 10.45 -37.95 2.50
C ARG A 114 9.73 -36.79 3.19
N THR A 115 9.40 -35.72 2.46
CA THR A 115 8.66 -34.57 3.00
C THR A 115 7.40 -35.01 3.73
N GLY A 116 7.19 -34.49 4.95
CA GLY A 116 6.04 -34.82 5.79
C GLY A 116 6.14 -36.14 6.57
N SER A 117 7.21 -36.92 6.43
CA SER A 117 7.47 -38.08 7.28
C SER A 117 7.80 -37.66 8.72
N ILE A 118 7.75 -38.62 9.65
CA ILE A 118 8.23 -38.42 11.02
C ILE A 118 9.73 -38.13 11.01
N ASP A 119 10.50 -38.87 10.22
CA ASP A 119 11.95 -38.67 10.10
C ASP A 119 12.31 -37.29 9.58
N TYR A 120 11.58 -36.77 8.58
CA TYR A 120 11.76 -35.42 8.07
C TYR A 120 11.55 -34.37 9.17
N ARG A 121 10.44 -34.49 9.92
CA ARG A 121 10.12 -33.56 11.03
C ARG A 121 11.14 -33.64 12.16
N ASN A 122 11.51 -34.84 12.59
CA ASN A 122 12.47 -35.03 13.67
C ASN A 122 13.88 -34.59 13.25
N CYS A 123 14.31 -34.90 12.03
CA CYS A 123 15.57 -34.42 11.46
C CYS A 123 15.62 -32.88 11.46
N ARG A 124 14.56 -32.18 11.04
CA ARG A 124 14.54 -30.71 11.08
C ARG A 124 14.58 -30.16 12.50
N LYS A 125 13.91 -30.81 13.46
CA LYS A 125 14.01 -30.39 14.87
C LYS A 125 15.43 -30.56 15.42
N ALA A 126 16.07 -31.68 15.13
CA ALA A 126 17.48 -31.92 15.48
C ALA A 126 18.42 -30.93 14.76
N ALA A 127 18.18 -30.64 13.49
CA ALA A 127 18.92 -29.65 12.71
C ALA A 127 18.92 -28.29 13.39
N LYS A 128 17.76 -27.85 13.92
CA LYS A 128 17.66 -26.58 14.65
C LYS A 128 18.54 -26.57 15.91
N GLN A 129 18.57 -27.66 16.67
CA GLN A 129 19.43 -27.77 17.85
C GLN A 129 20.91 -27.75 17.43
N TRP A 130 21.26 -28.44 16.35
CA TRP A 130 22.61 -28.48 15.80
C TRP A 130 23.08 -27.11 15.28
N PHE A 131 22.23 -26.35 14.58
CA PHE A 131 22.56 -24.96 14.22
C PHE A 131 22.81 -24.11 15.46
N GLY A 132 22.07 -24.38 16.55
CA GLY A 132 22.29 -23.76 17.84
C GLY A 132 23.67 -24.06 18.44
N SER A 133 24.15 -25.30 18.32
CA SER A 133 25.48 -25.71 18.83
C SER A 133 26.63 -25.19 17.98
N LYS A 134 26.42 -24.98 16.67
CA LYS A 134 27.43 -24.42 15.75
C LYS A 134 27.42 -22.90 15.67
N CYS A 135 26.37 -22.25 16.15
CA CYS A 135 26.26 -20.79 16.19
C CYS A 135 27.39 -20.17 17.04
N ASN A 136 28.29 -19.47 16.36
CA ASN A 136 29.35 -18.67 16.98
C ASN A 136 29.52 -17.33 16.25
N GLY A 137 29.76 -16.25 16.97
CA GLY A 137 29.94 -14.91 16.35
C GLY A 137 31.31 -14.70 15.70
N GLY A 138 32.28 -15.58 15.96
CA GLY A 138 33.69 -15.39 15.61
C GLY A 138 34.05 -15.76 14.17
N SER A 139 33.17 -16.44 13.43
CA SER A 139 33.43 -16.88 12.06
C SER A 139 32.23 -16.59 11.13
N ALA A 140 32.48 -16.50 9.82
CA ALA A 140 31.42 -16.33 8.83
C ALA A 140 30.43 -17.52 8.86
N ALA A 141 30.94 -18.74 8.94
CA ALA A 141 30.13 -19.94 9.09
C ALA A 141 29.33 -19.94 10.39
N GLY A 142 29.95 -19.54 11.51
CA GLY A 142 29.25 -19.41 12.79
C GLY A 142 28.09 -18.43 12.75
N LYS A 143 28.27 -17.27 12.11
CA LYS A 143 27.20 -16.27 11.91
C LYS A 143 26.05 -16.82 11.04
N MET A 144 26.38 -17.58 10.00
CA MET A 144 25.40 -18.29 9.17
C MET A 144 24.56 -19.27 10.03
N TYR A 145 25.20 -20.06 10.88
CA TYR A 145 24.49 -20.95 11.81
C TYR A 145 23.66 -20.21 12.85
N CYS A 146 24.12 -19.05 13.34
CA CYS A 146 23.32 -18.20 14.21
C CYS A 146 22.06 -17.65 13.52
N HIS A 147 22.18 -17.24 12.26
CA HIS A 147 21.01 -16.86 11.46
C HIS A 147 20.05 -18.05 11.30
N ALA A 148 20.58 -19.23 10.95
CA ALA A 148 19.79 -20.45 10.81
C ALA A 148 19.05 -20.80 12.11
N ARG A 149 19.74 -20.82 13.27
CA ARG A 149 19.12 -21.08 14.58
C ARG A 149 17.88 -20.22 14.84
N ASN A 150 17.95 -18.93 14.48
CA ASN A 150 16.91 -17.96 14.78
C ASN A 150 15.77 -17.96 13.75
N ALA A 151 16.10 -18.04 12.46
CA ALA A 151 15.12 -17.94 11.38
C ALA A 151 14.51 -19.30 10.96
N PHE A 152 15.22 -20.41 11.18
CA PHE A 152 14.78 -21.73 10.76
C PHE A 152 13.58 -22.22 11.59
N ARG A 153 12.52 -22.61 10.89
CA ARG A 153 11.27 -23.13 11.46
C ARG A 153 11.08 -24.60 11.02
N PRO A 154 11.44 -25.56 11.89
CA PRO A 154 11.34 -26.99 11.61
C PRO A 154 9.90 -27.50 11.58
#